data_AF-A0A969L6Z8-F1
#
_entry.id   AF-A0A969L6Z8-F1
#
_cell.length_a   1.000
_cell.length_b   1.000
_cell.length_c   1.000
_cell.angle_alpha   90.00
_cell.angle_beta   90.00
_cell.angle_gamma   90.00
#
_symmetry.space_group_name_H-M   'P 1'
#
loop_
_entity.id
_entity.type
_entity.pdbx_description
1 polymer ?
#
loop_
_entity_poly.entity_id
_entity_poly.type
_entity_poly.pdbx_seq_one_letter_code
_entity_poly.pdbx_strand_id
1 'polypeptide(L)'
;RRRSQHHGRRHPATDSRGTAHHHSFLVTSVMANAASCLVSIEFGTTGPLNTSALACASGNYALIDAFHMIKRGEADVIIAGGTEGAISPLIYASFARMGALSTRNDDPQHASRPFDKDRDGFVFGEGAAAFVLETEEHAKARGARIYAEVLGGRLTSDAYHLTAPKPDASGATAALRGALASTGTKPEEVDAIFAHGTSTPLGDVAETLALKTVFGEHAYQIPVTGTKSQVGHMLGQPGRFRRWPPSKL
;
A
#
# COMPACT_ATOMS: atom_id res chain seq x y z
N ARG A 1 -6.69 -59.51 11.04
CA ARG A 1 -6.34 -58.45 12.02
C ARG A 1 -6.33 -57.11 11.27
N ARG A 2 -7.03 -56.13 11.83
CA ARG A 2 -7.50 -54.85 11.25
C ARG A 2 -6.46 -54.06 10.44
N ARG A 3 -6.78 -53.69 9.19
CA ARG A 3 -6.31 -52.45 8.56
C ARG A 3 -7.52 -51.56 8.37
N SER A 4 -7.54 -50.44 9.08
CA SER A 4 -8.58 -49.43 9.06
C SER A 4 -8.63 -48.76 7.67
N GLN A 5 -9.79 -48.87 7.01
CA GLN A 5 -10.16 -47.99 5.92
C GLN A 5 -10.38 -46.59 6.51
N HIS A 6 -9.43 -45.67 6.32
CA HIS A 6 -9.75 -44.24 6.39
C HIS A 6 -10.42 -43.86 5.07
N HIS A 7 -11.74 -44.02 5.02
CA HIS A 7 -12.56 -43.27 4.08
C HIS A 7 -12.37 -41.78 4.39
N GLY A 8 -11.59 -41.10 3.54
CA GLY A 8 -11.65 -39.65 3.46
C GLY A 8 -13.09 -39.26 3.14
N ARG A 9 -13.79 -38.67 4.12
CA ARG A 9 -15.10 -38.07 3.90
C ARG A 9 -14.92 -37.00 2.82
N ARG A 10 -15.38 -37.28 1.60
CA ARG A 10 -15.59 -36.22 0.61
C ARG A 10 -16.54 -35.22 1.24
N HIS A 11 -16.13 -33.95 1.29
CA HIS A 11 -17.03 -32.87 1.67
C HIS A 11 -18.32 -32.99 0.86
N PRO A 12 -19.50 -32.76 1.47
CA PRO A 12 -20.76 -32.85 0.74
C PRO A 12 -20.65 -31.94 -0.46
N ALA A 13 -20.74 -32.54 -1.66
CA ALA A 13 -20.80 -31.79 -2.89
C ALA A 13 -21.94 -30.78 -2.74
N THR A 14 -21.61 -29.51 -2.97
CA THR A 14 -22.58 -28.42 -3.08
C THR A 14 -23.71 -28.85 -4.01
N ASP A 15 -24.96 -28.44 -3.68
CA ASP A 15 -26.25 -28.69 -4.35
C ASP A 15 -26.12 -29.26 -5.78
N SER A 16 -26.97 -30.24 -6.12
CA SER A 16 -27.20 -30.94 -7.41
C SER A 16 -27.06 -30.17 -8.73
N ARG A 17 -26.88 -28.84 -8.69
CA ARG A 17 -26.44 -27.97 -9.81
C ARG A 17 -24.93 -27.80 -9.94
N GLY A 18 -24.13 -28.36 -9.03
CA GLY A 18 -22.69 -28.59 -9.14
C GLY A 18 -21.82 -27.35 -9.38
N THR A 19 -20.50 -27.54 -9.31
CA THR A 19 -19.49 -26.52 -9.61
C THR A 19 -19.47 -26.05 -11.09
N ALA A 20 -20.46 -26.46 -11.90
CA ALA A 20 -20.54 -26.27 -13.34
C ALA A 20 -20.69 -24.79 -13.76
N HIS A 21 -21.09 -23.90 -12.85
CA HIS A 21 -21.19 -22.46 -13.10
C HIS A 21 -19.95 -21.66 -12.69
N HIS A 22 -18.92 -22.31 -12.13
CA HIS A 22 -17.66 -21.62 -11.80
C HIS A 22 -16.73 -21.62 -13.00
N HIS A 23 -16.25 -20.44 -13.37
CA HIS A 23 -15.22 -20.29 -14.38
C HIS A 23 -13.94 -21.04 -13.94
N SER A 24 -13.33 -21.82 -14.84
CA SER A 24 -12.15 -22.66 -14.54
C SER A 24 -10.95 -21.85 -14.03
N PHE A 25 -10.87 -20.57 -14.40
CA PHE A 25 -9.82 -19.66 -13.96
C PHE A 25 -10.20 -18.79 -12.75
N LEU A 26 -11.37 -19.01 -12.12
CA LEU A 26 -11.82 -18.17 -11.01
C LEU A 26 -10.76 -18.08 -9.90
N VAL A 27 -10.15 -19.22 -9.53
CA VAL A 27 -9.09 -19.26 -8.50
C VAL A 27 -7.92 -18.38 -8.91
N THR A 28 -7.41 -18.53 -10.13
CA THR A 28 -6.27 -17.74 -10.62
C THR A 28 -6.61 -16.27 -10.81
N SER A 29 -7.88 -15.93 -11.06
CA SER A 29 -8.34 -14.54 -11.19
C SER A 29 -8.51 -13.81 -9.85
N VAL A 30 -8.73 -14.54 -8.74
CA VAL A 30 -8.93 -13.94 -7.40
C VAL A 30 -7.75 -14.14 -6.46
N MET A 31 -6.72 -14.87 -6.91
CA MET A 31 -5.46 -15.02 -6.19
C MET A 31 -4.81 -13.64 -6.01
N ALA A 32 -4.58 -13.23 -4.76
CA ALA A 32 -3.94 -11.96 -4.45
C ALA A 32 -2.59 -11.80 -5.18
N ASN A 33 -1.83 -12.89 -5.31
CA ASN A 33 -0.54 -12.89 -5.99
C ASN A 33 -0.58 -13.01 -7.52
N ALA A 34 -1.77 -13.07 -8.13
CA ALA A 34 -1.90 -13.20 -9.58
C ALA A 34 -1.20 -12.04 -10.32
N ALA A 35 -1.29 -10.82 -9.80
CA ALA A 35 -0.62 -9.66 -10.39
C ALA A 35 0.90 -9.82 -10.44
N SER A 36 1.54 -10.21 -9.33
CA SER A 36 2.99 -10.46 -9.29
C SER A 36 3.40 -11.59 -10.23
N CYS A 37 2.61 -12.67 -10.29
CA CYS A 37 2.85 -13.79 -11.22
C CYS A 37 2.76 -13.36 -12.69
N LEU A 38 1.75 -12.58 -13.07
CA LEU A 38 1.59 -12.11 -14.45
C LEU A 38 2.75 -11.20 -14.88
N VAL A 39 3.20 -10.31 -14.00
CA VAL A 39 4.39 -9.48 -14.25
C VAL A 39 5.64 -10.36 -14.43
N SER A 40 5.82 -11.38 -13.59
CA SER A 40 6.96 -12.30 -13.71
C SER A 40 6.93 -13.12 -15.00
N ILE A 41 5.75 -13.62 -15.41
CA ILE A 41 5.57 -14.34 -16.68
C ILE A 41 5.86 -13.43 -17.87
N GLU A 42 5.33 -12.20 -17.87
CA GLU A 42 5.51 -11.23 -18.96
C GLU A 42 6.99 -10.88 -19.19
N PHE A 43 7.74 -10.65 -18.11
CA PHE A 43 9.14 -10.27 -18.18
C PHE A 43 10.12 -11.46 -18.10
N GLY A 44 9.63 -12.69 -17.98
CA GLY A 44 10.46 -13.89 -17.83
C GLY A 44 11.37 -13.87 -16.61
N THR A 45 10.95 -13.22 -15.52
CA THR A 45 11.78 -13.10 -14.30
C THR A 45 11.70 -14.37 -13.46
N THR A 46 12.85 -14.80 -12.93
CA THR A 46 12.98 -16.05 -12.14
C THR A 46 13.53 -15.83 -10.73
N GLY A 47 13.66 -14.57 -10.31
CA GLY A 47 14.10 -14.19 -8.96
C GLY A 47 12.99 -14.34 -7.91
N PRO A 48 13.18 -13.77 -6.71
CA PRO A 48 12.16 -13.75 -5.67
C PRO A 48 10.82 -13.17 -6.17
N LEU A 49 9.72 -13.86 -5.86
CA LEU A 49 8.36 -13.42 -6.17
C LEU A 49 7.52 -13.43 -4.90
N ASN A 50 6.96 -12.27 -4.56
CA ASN A 50 6.10 -12.10 -3.39
C ASN A 50 4.92 -11.18 -3.71
N THR A 51 3.84 -11.35 -2.94
CA THR A 51 2.72 -10.41 -2.91
C THR A 51 2.31 -10.20 -1.47
N SER A 52 2.46 -8.97 -1.00
CA SER A 52 2.12 -8.59 0.35
C SER A 52 0.67 -8.13 0.47
N ALA A 53 0.03 -8.47 1.59
CA ALA A 53 -1.35 -8.10 1.89
C ALA A 53 -1.41 -7.35 3.23
N LEU A 54 -1.08 -6.05 3.21
CA LEU A 54 -1.13 -5.14 4.35
C LEU A 54 -2.17 -4.03 4.13
N ALA A 55 -3.28 -4.37 3.47
CA ALA A 55 -4.33 -3.43 3.07
C ALA A 55 -3.74 -2.18 2.38
N CYS A 56 -4.03 -0.99 2.88
CA CYS A 56 -3.61 0.28 2.31
C CYS A 56 -2.09 0.55 2.33
N ALA A 57 -1.32 -0.28 3.06
CA ALA A 57 0.14 -0.16 3.14
C ALA A 57 0.89 -1.13 2.20
N SER A 58 0.18 -2.01 1.49
CA SER A 58 0.78 -3.11 0.72
C SER A 58 1.84 -2.65 -0.28
N GLY A 59 1.54 -1.63 -1.08
CA GLY A 59 2.49 -1.10 -2.06
C GLY A 59 3.73 -0.45 -1.44
N ASN A 60 3.57 0.30 -0.34
CA ASN A 60 4.71 0.88 0.37
C ASN A 60 5.58 -0.23 0.98
N TYR A 61 4.97 -1.29 1.50
CA TYR A 61 5.71 -2.43 2.01
C TYR A 61 6.41 -3.21 0.89
N ALA A 62 5.83 -3.35 -0.30
CA ALA A 62 6.50 -3.96 -1.43
C ALA A 62 7.82 -3.26 -1.78
N LEU A 63 7.87 -1.92 -1.67
CA LEU A 63 9.10 -1.16 -1.83
C LEU A 63 10.13 -1.44 -0.72
N ILE A 64 9.69 -1.48 0.54
CA ILE A 64 10.55 -1.78 1.69
C ILE A 64 11.12 -3.21 1.58
N ASP A 65 10.29 -4.18 1.23
CA ASP A 65 10.68 -5.58 1.06
C ASP A 65 11.69 -5.73 -0.08
N ALA A 66 11.44 -5.11 -1.23
CA ALA A 66 12.36 -5.09 -2.37
C ALA A 66 13.71 -4.45 -2.01
N PHE A 67 13.71 -3.31 -1.30
CA PHE A 67 14.92 -2.68 -0.80
C PHE A 67 15.73 -3.66 0.07
N HIS A 68 15.07 -4.38 0.97
CA HIS A 68 15.76 -5.35 1.83
C HIS A 68 16.25 -6.59 1.08
N MET A 69 15.51 -7.09 0.09
CA MET A 69 15.94 -8.22 -0.75
C MET A 69 17.20 -7.88 -1.54
N ILE A 70 17.25 -6.71 -2.18
CA ILE A 70 18.45 -6.23 -2.90
C ILE A 70 19.62 -6.07 -1.91
N LYS A 71 19.37 -5.47 -0.74
CA LYS A 71 20.41 -5.29 0.29
C LYS A 71 20.98 -6.61 0.81
N ARG A 72 20.19 -7.69 0.81
CA ARG A 72 20.63 -9.05 1.19
C ARG A 72 21.27 -9.82 0.03
N GLY A 73 21.33 -9.25 -1.18
CA GLY A 73 21.90 -9.90 -2.37
C GLY A 73 21.00 -10.99 -2.95
N GLU A 74 19.68 -10.95 -2.70
CA GLU A 74 18.75 -11.96 -3.23
C GLU A 74 18.34 -11.70 -4.68
N ALA A 75 18.52 -10.47 -5.18
CA ALA A 75 18.26 -10.08 -6.56
C ALA A 75 19.03 -8.82 -6.94
N ASP A 76 19.45 -8.72 -8.20
CA ASP A 76 20.09 -7.52 -8.76
C ASP A 76 19.07 -6.42 -9.11
N VAL A 77 17.89 -6.85 -9.58
CA VAL A 77 16.78 -5.98 -10.00
C VAL A 77 15.46 -6.54 -9.48
N ILE A 78 14.61 -5.68 -8.91
CA ILE A 78 13.26 -6.03 -8.46
C ILE A 78 12.23 -5.05 -9.02
N ILE A 79 11.13 -5.58 -9.54
CA ILE A 79 9.93 -4.80 -9.84
C ILE A 79 9.04 -4.82 -8.60
N ALA A 80 8.84 -3.67 -7.97
CA ALA A 80 8.04 -3.54 -6.76
C ALA A 80 6.93 -2.50 -6.93
N GLY A 81 5.77 -2.74 -6.33
CA GLY A 81 4.63 -1.86 -6.49
C GLY A 81 3.36 -2.39 -5.87
N GLY A 82 2.23 -1.90 -6.36
CA GLY A 82 0.91 -2.34 -5.92
C GLY A 82 -0.15 -1.97 -6.94
N THR A 83 -1.21 -2.76 -6.94
CA THR A 83 -2.36 -2.61 -7.83
C THR A 83 -3.62 -2.85 -7.03
N GLU A 84 -4.68 -2.13 -7.39
CA GLU A 84 -6.02 -2.39 -6.90
C GLU A 84 -7.04 -2.17 -8.03
N GLY A 85 -7.98 -3.09 -8.15
CA GLY A 85 -9.04 -3.10 -9.16
C GLY A 85 -10.36 -3.61 -8.58
N ALA A 86 -10.63 -3.29 -7.31
CA ALA A 86 -11.72 -3.85 -6.53
C ALA A 86 -13.00 -3.00 -6.54
N ILE A 87 -13.15 -2.02 -7.44
CA ILE A 87 -14.39 -1.26 -7.58
C ILE A 87 -15.46 -2.17 -8.18
N SER A 88 -16.29 -2.72 -7.31
CA SER A 88 -17.45 -3.52 -7.65
C SER A 88 -18.63 -3.15 -6.75
N PRO A 89 -19.88 -3.37 -7.17
CA PRO A 89 -21.05 -3.06 -6.35
C PRO A 89 -20.98 -3.68 -4.95
N LEU A 90 -20.47 -4.91 -4.83
CA LEU A 90 -20.34 -5.63 -3.56
C LEU A 90 -19.34 -4.95 -2.62
N ILE A 91 -18.14 -4.63 -3.10
CA ILE A 91 -17.08 -4.02 -2.29
C ILE A 91 -17.45 -2.57 -1.95
N TYR A 92 -18.00 -1.83 -2.92
CA TYR A 92 -18.44 -0.46 -2.69
C TYR A 92 -19.56 -0.39 -1.65
N ALA A 93 -20.59 -1.26 -1.76
CA ALA A 93 -21.67 -1.34 -0.78
C ALA A 93 -21.16 -1.75 0.61
N SER A 94 -20.16 -2.64 0.67
CA SER A 94 -19.52 -3.04 1.93
C SER A 94 -18.83 -1.86 2.61
N PHE A 95 -18.01 -1.08 1.88
CA PHE A 95 -17.36 0.10 2.44
C PHE A 95 -18.35 1.21 2.82
N ALA A 96 -19.40 1.41 2.02
CA ALA A 96 -20.48 2.34 2.35
C ALA A 96 -21.18 1.94 3.66
N ARG A 97 -21.46 0.64 3.84
CA ARG A 97 -22.09 0.11 5.06
C ARG A 97 -21.18 0.21 6.28
N MET A 98 -19.86 0.12 6.10
CA MET A 98 -18.88 0.38 7.15
C MET A 98 -18.81 1.85 7.55
N GLY A 99 -19.40 2.77 6.77
CA GLY A 99 -19.28 4.22 6.99
C GLY A 99 -17.88 4.76 6.66
N ALA A 100 -17.15 4.07 5.78
CA ALA A 100 -15.78 4.45 5.44
C ALA A 100 -15.68 5.40 4.22
N LEU A 101 -16.70 5.38 3.36
CA LEU A 101 -16.76 6.21 2.15
C LEU A 101 -17.35 7.59 2.45
N SER A 102 -16.87 8.60 1.73
CA SER A 102 -17.55 9.90 1.67
C SER A 102 -18.98 9.74 1.17
N THR A 103 -19.89 10.52 1.75
CA THR A 103 -21.32 10.56 1.39
C THR A 103 -21.71 11.80 0.58
N ARG A 104 -20.72 12.62 0.22
CA ARG A 104 -20.88 13.85 -0.57
C ARG A 104 -21.15 13.55 -2.05
N ASN A 105 -22.33 13.00 -2.32
CA ASN A 105 -22.78 12.64 -3.66
C ASN A 105 -23.22 13.86 -4.49
N ASP A 106 -23.56 14.96 -3.82
CA ASP A 106 -23.95 16.25 -4.41
C ASP A 106 -22.76 17.03 -4.98
N ASP A 107 -21.56 16.78 -4.47
CA ASP A 107 -20.31 17.43 -4.89
C ASP A 107 -19.12 16.44 -4.93
N PRO A 108 -19.14 15.45 -5.84
CA PRO A 108 -18.18 14.35 -5.85
C PRO A 108 -16.76 14.80 -6.22
N GLN A 109 -16.62 15.89 -7.00
CA GLN A 109 -15.31 16.41 -7.40
C GLN A 109 -14.48 16.94 -6.23
N HIS A 110 -15.15 17.34 -5.15
CA HIS A 110 -14.49 17.80 -3.92
C HIS A 110 -14.66 16.81 -2.77
N ALA A 111 -15.14 15.59 -3.00
CA ALA A 111 -15.40 14.62 -1.92
C ALA A 111 -14.11 14.15 -1.23
N SER A 112 -13.03 13.89 -1.98
CA SER A 112 -11.73 13.59 -1.37
C SER A 112 -11.00 14.87 -0.97
N ARG A 113 -11.05 15.17 0.32
CA ARG A 113 -10.51 16.39 0.93
C ARG A 113 -9.68 16.06 2.18
N PRO A 114 -8.48 15.49 2.01
CA PRO A 114 -7.61 15.16 3.15
C PRO A 114 -7.36 16.40 4.02
N PHE A 115 -7.45 16.21 5.34
CA PHE A 115 -7.24 17.24 6.37
C PHE A 115 -8.26 18.38 6.41
N ASP A 116 -9.21 18.45 5.47
CA ASP A 116 -10.28 19.45 5.47
C ASP A 116 -11.24 19.23 6.65
N LYS A 117 -11.76 20.31 7.22
CA LYS A 117 -12.68 20.27 8.38
C LYS A 117 -13.97 19.49 8.10
N ASP A 118 -14.45 19.50 6.84
CA ASP A 118 -15.73 18.94 6.44
C ASP A 118 -15.57 17.58 5.72
N ARG A 119 -14.44 16.90 5.93
CA ARG A 119 -14.16 15.55 5.41
C ARG A 119 -15.03 14.51 6.12
N ASP A 120 -15.59 13.57 5.37
CA ASP A 120 -16.57 12.60 5.89
C ASP A 120 -16.25 11.13 5.52
N GLY A 121 -15.12 10.87 4.86
CA GLY A 121 -14.72 9.53 4.44
C GLY A 121 -13.83 9.56 3.21
N PHE A 122 -13.27 8.41 2.85
CA PHE A 122 -12.43 8.33 1.65
C PHE A 122 -13.27 8.18 0.37
N VAL A 123 -12.70 8.57 -0.77
CA VAL A 123 -13.26 8.28 -2.10
C VAL A 123 -12.54 7.07 -2.66
N PHE A 124 -13.25 6.00 -3.02
CA PHE A 124 -12.62 4.77 -3.49
C PHE A 124 -12.09 4.93 -4.91
N GLY A 125 -10.81 4.61 -5.12
CA GLY A 125 -10.16 4.62 -6.43
C GLY A 125 -9.56 3.26 -6.78
N GLU A 126 -9.15 3.12 -8.04
CA GLU A 126 -8.46 1.94 -8.57
C GLU A 126 -7.24 2.39 -9.39
N GLY A 127 -6.26 1.51 -9.52
CA GLY A 127 -5.05 1.80 -10.28
C GLY A 127 -3.87 0.95 -9.86
N ALA A 128 -2.76 1.15 -10.55
CA ALA A 128 -1.51 0.45 -10.29
C ALA A 128 -0.32 1.41 -10.37
N ALA A 129 0.74 1.11 -9.62
CA ALA A 129 2.05 1.70 -9.82
C ALA A 129 3.14 0.67 -9.53
N ALA A 130 4.22 0.75 -10.29
CA ALA A 130 5.39 -0.09 -10.15
C ALA A 130 6.66 0.74 -10.30
N PHE A 131 7.72 0.25 -9.66
CA PHE A 131 9.05 0.82 -9.63
C PHE A 131 10.05 -0.29 -9.94
N VAL A 132 11.12 0.07 -10.65
CA VAL A 132 12.26 -0.83 -10.86
C VAL A 132 13.34 -0.39 -9.88
N LEU A 133 13.71 -1.28 -8.96
CA LEU A 133 14.75 -1.08 -7.97
C LEU A 133 15.94 -1.96 -8.33
N GLU A 134 17.14 -1.42 -8.15
CA GLU A 134 18.41 -2.11 -8.36
C GLU A 134 19.49 -1.39 -7.54
N THR A 135 20.68 -1.99 -7.40
CA THR A 135 21.79 -1.29 -6.74
C THR A 135 22.26 -0.09 -7.58
N GLU A 136 22.76 0.96 -6.92
CA GLU A 136 23.27 2.14 -7.62
C GLU A 136 24.42 1.77 -8.59
N GLU A 137 25.28 0.84 -8.18
CA GLU A 137 26.36 0.30 -9.00
C GLU A 137 25.83 -0.37 -10.27
N HIS A 138 24.81 -1.23 -10.14
CA HIS A 138 24.18 -1.90 -11.28
C HIS A 138 23.49 -0.89 -12.22
N ALA A 139 22.73 0.07 -11.66
CA ALA A 139 22.10 1.14 -12.41
C ALA A 139 23.13 1.95 -13.22
N LYS A 140 24.23 2.35 -12.60
CA LYS A 140 25.32 3.11 -13.25
C LYS A 140 26.00 2.29 -14.34
N ALA A 141 26.31 1.02 -14.08
CA ALA A 141 26.99 0.15 -15.02
C ALA A 141 26.23 -0.02 -16.34
N ARG A 142 24.89 -0.08 -16.29
CA ARG A 142 24.03 -0.19 -17.48
C ARG A 142 23.54 1.16 -18.04
N GLY A 143 23.98 2.28 -17.48
CA GLY A 143 23.54 3.62 -17.90
C GLY A 143 22.07 3.92 -17.62
N ALA A 144 21.50 3.31 -16.57
CA ALA A 144 20.11 3.52 -16.19
C ALA A 144 19.85 4.95 -15.70
N ARG A 145 18.66 5.46 -15.95
CA ARG A 145 18.20 6.71 -15.34
C ARG A 145 17.83 6.48 -13.88
N ILE A 146 18.55 7.12 -12.97
CA ILE A 146 18.25 7.12 -11.54
C ILE A 146 17.28 8.28 -11.23
N TYR A 147 16.16 7.97 -10.58
CA TYR A 147 15.15 8.97 -10.22
C TYR A 147 15.23 9.40 -8.75
N ALA A 148 15.51 8.43 -7.87
CA ALA A 148 15.62 8.61 -6.43
C ALA A 148 16.35 7.41 -5.84
N GLU A 149 16.85 7.57 -4.62
CA GLU A 149 17.37 6.48 -3.79
C GLU A 149 16.35 6.14 -2.70
N VAL A 150 16.12 4.84 -2.48
CA VAL A 150 15.31 4.37 -1.34
C VAL A 150 16.24 4.16 -0.15
N LEU A 151 16.15 5.04 0.85
CA LEU A 151 17.00 4.94 2.04
C LEU A 151 16.53 3.84 3.01
N GLY A 152 15.23 3.61 3.09
CA GLY A 152 14.64 2.59 3.97
C GLY A 152 13.19 2.87 4.36
N GLY A 153 12.71 2.12 5.34
CA GLY A 153 11.37 2.26 5.89
C GLY A 153 11.17 1.39 7.13
N ARG A 154 10.05 1.57 7.82
CA ARG A 154 9.74 0.85 9.05
C ARG A 154 8.28 0.45 9.11
N LEU A 155 8.05 -0.76 9.60
CA LEU A 155 6.73 -1.29 9.90
C LEU A 155 6.48 -1.33 11.41
N THR A 156 5.26 -1.01 11.78
CA THR A 156 4.72 -1.11 13.13
C THR A 156 3.29 -1.64 13.05
N SER A 157 2.75 -2.07 14.19
CA SER A 157 1.34 -2.43 14.33
C SER A 157 0.77 -1.70 15.54
N ASP A 158 -0.42 -1.14 15.39
CA ASP A 158 -1.11 -0.44 16.48
C ASP A 158 -1.58 -1.39 17.58
N ALA A 159 -1.84 -2.66 17.23
CA ALA A 159 -2.41 -3.68 18.13
C ALA A 159 -3.62 -3.15 18.95
N TYR A 160 -4.47 -2.33 18.31
CA TYR A 160 -5.51 -1.55 18.99
C TYR A 160 -6.92 -1.86 18.49
N HIS A 161 -7.20 -1.58 17.21
CA HIS A 161 -8.50 -1.81 16.60
C HIS A 161 -8.31 -2.26 15.15
N LEU A 162 -9.25 -3.02 14.60
CA LEU A 162 -9.13 -3.59 13.26
C LEU A 162 -9.02 -2.51 12.16
N THR A 163 -9.78 -1.42 12.29
CA THR A 163 -9.91 -0.38 11.27
C THR A 163 -9.73 1.05 11.78
N ALA A 164 -9.65 1.24 13.10
CA ALA A 164 -9.54 2.57 13.68
C ALA A 164 -8.09 2.79 14.13
N PRO A 165 -7.50 3.96 13.81
CA PRO A 165 -6.15 4.25 14.27
C PRO A 165 -6.14 4.41 15.79
N LYS A 166 -4.99 4.16 16.40
CA LYS A 166 -4.82 4.45 17.83
C LYS A 166 -4.93 5.97 18.07
N PRO A 167 -5.76 6.45 19.03
CA PRO A 167 -6.00 7.88 19.23
C PRO A 167 -4.75 8.71 19.57
N ASP A 168 -3.76 8.11 20.22
CA ASP A 168 -2.48 8.74 20.56
C ASP A 168 -1.46 8.70 19.42
N ALA A 169 -1.83 8.10 18.27
CA ALA A 169 -0.99 7.91 17.09
C ALA A 169 0.37 7.25 17.37
N SER A 170 0.48 6.44 18.44
CA SER A 170 1.78 5.90 18.86
C SER A 170 2.42 4.97 17.82
N GLY A 171 1.64 4.16 17.12
CA GLY A 171 2.18 3.24 16.12
C GLY A 171 2.70 3.95 14.87
N ALA A 172 1.95 4.95 14.38
CA ALA A 172 2.42 5.82 13.29
C ALA A 172 3.66 6.63 13.69
N THR A 173 3.69 7.17 14.92
CA THR A 173 4.87 7.85 15.49
C THR A 173 6.08 6.92 15.54
N ALA A 174 5.90 5.67 15.99
CA ALA A 174 6.97 4.68 16.04
C ALA A 174 7.47 4.27 14.65
N ALA A 175 6.58 4.20 13.65
CA ALA A 175 6.98 3.95 12.26
C ALA A 175 7.85 5.08 11.72
N LEU A 176 7.42 6.33 11.86
CA LEU A 176 8.17 7.50 11.42
C LEU A 176 9.54 7.61 12.11
N ARG A 177 9.59 7.52 13.45
CA ARG A 177 10.86 7.55 14.20
C ARG A 177 11.79 6.40 13.80
N GLY A 178 11.24 5.20 13.64
CA GLY A 178 12.02 4.03 13.24
C GLY A 178 12.53 4.13 11.81
N ALA A 179 11.79 4.75 10.89
CA ALA A 179 12.24 5.02 9.54
C ALA A 179 13.43 5.99 9.55
N LEU A 180 13.29 7.16 10.18
CA LEU A 180 14.37 8.14 10.34
C LEU A 180 15.62 7.53 11.00
N ALA A 181 15.43 6.76 12.08
CA ALA A 181 16.54 6.09 12.75
C ALA A 181 17.23 5.04 11.87
N SER A 182 16.48 4.32 11.02
CA SER A 182 17.05 3.30 10.13
C SER A 182 17.88 3.86 8.99
N THR A 183 17.60 5.11 8.60
CA THR A 183 18.29 5.81 7.51
C THR A 183 19.36 6.79 8.02
N GLY A 184 19.39 7.05 9.33
CA GLY A 184 20.25 8.08 9.92
C GLY A 184 19.79 9.50 9.59
N THR A 185 18.60 9.67 9.00
CA THR A 185 18.04 10.96 8.60
C THR A 185 17.50 11.71 9.81
N LYS A 186 17.86 12.97 9.94
CA LYS A 186 17.31 13.86 10.96
C LYS A 186 15.95 14.39 10.54
N PRO A 187 15.03 14.68 11.47
CA PRO A 187 13.72 15.26 11.14
C PRO A 187 13.82 16.51 10.26
N GLU A 188 14.84 17.35 10.47
CA GLU A 188 15.07 18.62 9.77
C GLU A 188 15.49 18.44 8.30
N GLU A 189 15.96 17.24 7.93
CA GLU A 189 16.38 16.90 6.56
C GLU A 189 15.21 16.42 5.70
N VAL A 190 13.99 16.31 6.25
CA VAL A 190 12.80 15.94 5.49
C VAL A 190 12.22 17.16 4.79
N ASP A 191 12.27 17.16 3.46
CA ASP A 191 11.82 18.27 2.62
C ASP A 191 10.32 18.26 2.32
N ALA A 192 9.68 17.09 2.33
CA ALA A 192 8.27 16.95 2.00
C ALA A 192 7.70 15.63 2.54
N ILE A 193 6.40 15.63 2.84
CA ILE A 193 5.66 14.44 3.26
C ILE A 193 4.52 14.17 2.29
N PHE A 194 4.54 12.97 1.70
CA PHE A 194 3.40 12.40 0.98
C PHE A 194 2.54 11.61 1.96
N ALA A 195 1.53 12.27 2.49
CA ALA A 195 0.70 11.73 3.56
C ALA A 195 -0.20 10.58 3.06
N HIS A 196 -0.59 9.72 4.01
CA HIS A 196 -1.67 8.77 3.82
C HIS A 196 -2.98 9.49 3.50
N GLY A 197 -3.35 10.53 4.27
CA GLY A 197 -4.36 11.55 3.96
C GLY A 197 -5.59 10.99 3.27
N THR A 198 -6.45 10.30 4.02
CA THR A 198 -7.56 9.53 3.44
C THR A 198 -8.88 10.29 3.40
N SER A 199 -8.91 11.55 3.87
CA SER A 199 -10.16 12.29 4.06
C SER A 199 -11.06 11.68 5.14
N THR A 200 -10.50 10.89 6.06
CA THR A 200 -11.26 10.28 7.15
C THR A 200 -11.14 11.13 8.43
N PRO A 201 -12.21 11.25 9.23
CA PRO A 201 -12.17 12.07 10.45
C PRO A 201 -11.07 11.66 11.43
N LEU A 202 -10.96 10.36 11.73
CA LEU A 202 -9.99 9.82 12.69
C LEU A 202 -8.57 9.69 12.10
N GLY A 203 -8.46 9.20 10.86
CA GLY A 203 -7.16 8.91 10.24
C GLY A 203 -6.31 10.16 10.06
N ASP A 204 -6.90 11.21 9.48
CA ASP A 204 -6.18 12.45 9.20
C ASP A 204 -5.75 13.19 10.49
N VAL A 205 -6.52 13.05 11.59
CA VAL A 205 -6.13 13.58 12.91
C VAL A 205 -4.95 12.80 13.48
N ALA A 206 -5.03 11.46 13.49
CA ALA A 206 -3.96 10.62 14.02
C ALA A 206 -2.65 10.80 13.23
N GLU A 207 -2.73 10.91 11.90
CA GLU A 207 -1.58 11.19 11.05
C GLU A 207 -0.97 12.56 11.36
N THR A 208 -1.80 13.61 11.46
CA THR A 208 -1.32 14.96 11.84
C THR A 208 -0.65 14.96 13.21
N LEU A 209 -1.21 14.24 14.18
CA LEU A 209 -0.64 14.11 15.52
C LEU A 209 0.74 13.44 15.45
N ALA A 210 0.87 12.31 14.75
CA ALA A 210 2.14 11.61 14.59
C ALA A 210 3.21 12.50 13.94
N LEU A 211 2.86 13.22 12.86
CA LEU A 211 3.78 14.15 12.20
C LEU A 211 4.29 15.22 13.18
N LYS A 212 3.39 15.86 13.93
CA LYS A 212 3.78 16.88 14.92
C LYS A 212 4.63 16.29 16.05
N THR A 213 4.34 15.08 16.51
CA THR A 213 5.11 14.39 17.56
C THR A 213 6.53 14.00 17.12
N VAL A 214 6.74 13.75 15.82
CA VAL A 214 8.05 13.35 15.28
C VAL A 214 8.88 14.56 14.85
N PHE A 215 8.27 15.49 14.12
CA PHE A 215 8.98 16.62 13.52
C PHE A 215 8.97 17.88 14.40
N GLY A 216 8.19 17.93 15.48
CA GLY A 216 8.15 19.08 16.39
C GLY A 216 7.78 20.37 15.66
N GLU A 217 8.53 21.45 15.92
CA GLU A 217 8.34 22.74 15.24
C GLU A 217 8.58 22.66 13.73
N HIS A 218 9.46 21.75 13.28
CA HIS A 218 9.73 21.55 11.85
C HIS A 218 8.50 21.02 11.10
N ALA A 219 7.56 20.36 11.80
CA ALA A 219 6.30 19.90 11.20
C ALA A 219 5.49 21.02 10.54
N TYR A 220 5.65 22.27 11.00
CA TYR A 220 4.96 23.44 10.45
C TYR A 220 5.67 24.05 9.23
N GLN A 221 6.88 23.61 8.92
CA GLN A 221 7.67 24.06 7.78
C GLN A 221 7.69 23.04 6.64
N ILE A 222 7.46 21.75 6.94
CA ILE A 222 7.43 20.69 5.93
C ILE A 222 6.12 20.77 5.12
N PRO A 223 6.19 20.91 3.79
CA PRO A 223 5.03 20.70 2.93
C PRO A 223 4.47 19.28 3.06
N VAL A 224 3.20 19.17 3.47
CA VAL A 224 2.45 17.91 3.54
C VAL A 224 1.42 17.88 2.43
N THR A 225 1.41 16.82 1.63
CA THR A 225 0.47 16.65 0.51
C THR A 225 -0.15 15.26 0.52
N GLY A 226 -1.46 15.18 0.25
CA GLY A 226 -2.18 13.92 0.06
C GLY A 226 -2.62 13.75 -1.39
N THR A 227 -2.01 12.82 -2.14
CA THR A 227 -2.34 12.59 -3.57
C THR A 227 -3.74 12.02 -3.78
N LYS A 228 -4.33 11.43 -2.73
CA LYS A 228 -5.68 10.86 -2.76
C LYS A 228 -6.77 11.89 -3.06
N SER A 229 -6.53 13.18 -2.79
CA SER A 229 -7.44 14.27 -3.19
C SER A 229 -7.72 14.33 -4.69
N GLN A 230 -6.76 13.87 -5.52
CA GLN A 230 -6.87 13.94 -6.98
C GLN A 230 -7.36 12.64 -7.60
N VAL A 231 -7.04 11.50 -7.00
CA VAL A 231 -7.23 10.17 -7.63
C VAL A 231 -7.99 9.17 -6.76
N GLY A 232 -8.47 9.60 -5.59
CA GLY A 232 -9.08 8.73 -4.59
C GLY A 232 -8.07 7.82 -3.89
N HIS A 233 -8.59 6.95 -3.04
CA HIS A 233 -7.82 5.95 -2.32
C HIS A 233 -7.80 4.62 -3.08
N MET A 234 -6.65 4.31 -3.67
CA MET A 234 -6.41 3.07 -4.43
C MET A 234 -5.93 1.89 -3.55
N LEU A 235 -6.43 1.79 -2.31
CA LEU A 235 -6.05 0.79 -1.30
C LEU A 235 -4.55 0.42 -1.31
N GLY A 236 -4.20 -0.78 -1.80
CA GLY A 236 -2.85 -1.34 -1.78
C GLY A 236 -1.85 -0.70 -2.76
N GLN A 237 -2.25 0.27 -3.57
CA GLN A 237 -1.36 1.01 -4.46
C GLN A 237 -0.36 1.87 -3.64
N PRO A 238 0.95 1.85 -3.98
CA PRO A 238 1.97 2.62 -3.25
C PRO A 238 1.77 4.12 -3.48
N GLY A 239 2.07 4.95 -2.48
CA GLY A 239 1.94 6.40 -2.61
C GLY A 239 2.55 6.92 -3.91
N ARG A 240 1.78 7.67 -4.71
CA ARG A 240 2.28 8.25 -5.97
C ARG A 240 3.40 9.24 -5.68
N PHE A 241 4.63 8.92 -6.09
CA PHE A 241 5.70 9.91 -6.14
C PHE A 241 5.44 10.88 -7.29
N ARG A 242 5.35 12.19 -6.97
CA ARG A 242 5.34 13.23 -8.00
C ARG A 242 6.77 13.34 -8.54
N ARG A 243 6.95 13.12 -9.85
CA ARG A 243 8.21 13.39 -10.53
C ARG A 243 8.61 14.85 -10.31
N TRP A 244 9.70 15.09 -9.58
CA TRP A 244 10.31 16.40 -9.52
C TRP A 244 11.10 16.62 -10.83
N PRO A 245 10.97 17.79 -11.49
CA PRO A 245 11.80 18.07 -12.66
C PRO A 245 13.27 18.02 -12.25
N PRO A 246 14.17 17.52 -13.13
CA PRO A 246 15.59 17.33 -12.83
C PRO A 246 16.35 18.61 -12.43
N SER A 247 15.73 19.79 -12.46
CA SER A 247 16.35 21.06 -12.12
C SER A 247 16.37 21.39 -10.62
N LYS A 248 16.01 20.46 -9.71
CA LYS A 248 16.24 20.63 -8.27
C LYS A 248 16.73 19.37 -7.53
N LEU A 249 17.55 18.57 -8.22
CA LEU A 249 18.53 17.68 -7.58
C LEU A 249 19.91 18.27 -7.87
#